data_AF-A0A4U5PHD9-F1
#
_entry.id   AF-A0A4U5PHD9-F1
#
_cell.length_a   1.000
_cell.length_b   1.000
_cell.length_c   1.000
_cell.angle_alpha   90.00
_cell.angle_beta   90.00
_cell.angle_gamma   90.00
#
_symmetry.space_group_name_H-M   'P 1'
#
loop_
_entity.id
_entity.type
_entity.pdbx_description
1 polymer ?
#
loop_
_entity_poly.entity_id
_entity_poly.type
_entity_poly.pdbx_seq_one_letter_code
_entity_poly.pdbx_strand_id
1 'polypeptide(L)'
;MDMFALYTLLIVLAILFVTVRRRFVAGKDRGSAEEVTYAGRIKSHIKRRSYQRQSVDTEPLRAMTIEELTSLNRRQMHVTDRYWREIFRRFNNDLPPDNVNLSMLNSRNAITVLQEILPKTGLHAAEQFTIVGTDAKSNSDMHCEVIKYLRKRFTSCTEHQIDVDPDADCVTLVRTK
;
A
#
# COMPACT_ATOMS: atom_id res chain seq x y z
N MET A 1 35.90 10.69 43.69
CA MET A 1 35.47 9.76 42.63
C MET A 1 34.69 10.59 41.62
N ASP A 2 35.33 10.91 40.51
CA ASP A 2 34.89 12.00 39.66
C ASP A 2 33.71 11.57 38.78
N MET A 3 32.62 12.35 38.87
CA MET A 3 31.37 12.15 38.12
C MET A 3 31.62 12.02 36.60
N PHE A 4 32.71 12.62 36.12
CA PHE A 4 33.16 12.56 34.74
C PHE A 4 33.58 11.15 34.28
N ALA A 5 34.18 10.35 35.18
CA ALA A 5 34.61 8.99 34.87
C ALA A 5 33.41 8.02 34.76
N LEU A 6 32.34 8.30 35.48
CA LEU A 6 31.10 7.51 35.44
C LEU A 6 30.33 7.75 34.13
N TYR A 7 30.34 8.99 33.64
CA TYR A 7 29.67 9.37 32.40
C TYR A 7 30.37 8.79 31.16
N THR A 8 31.71 8.82 31.13
CA THR A 8 32.49 8.22 30.04
C THR A 8 32.35 6.70 30.01
N LEU A 9 32.32 6.04 31.17
CA LEU A 9 32.08 4.59 31.27
C LEU A 9 30.72 4.19 30.68
N LEU A 10 29.66 4.94 30.99
CA LEU A 10 28.30 4.68 30.47
C LEU A 10 28.21 4.85 28.95
N ILE A 11 28.86 5.88 28.40
CA ILE A 11 28.90 6.10 26.94
C ILE A 11 29.65 4.97 26.23
N VAL A 12 30.79 4.53 26.78
CA VAL A 12 31.58 3.43 26.21
C VAL A 12 30.79 2.12 26.25
N LEU A 13 30.08 1.83 27.35
CA LEU A 13 29.20 0.64 27.46
C LEU A 13 28.05 0.68 26.45
N ALA A 14 27.44 1.84 26.22
CA ALA A 14 26.35 1.99 25.25
C ALA A 14 26.84 1.75 23.80
N ILE A 15 28.01 2.27 23.45
CA ILE A 15 28.62 2.06 22.12
C ILE A 15 28.99 0.58 21.92
N LEU A 16 29.58 -0.07 22.93
CA LEU A 16 29.88 -1.51 22.92
C LEU A 16 28.62 -2.35 22.76
N PHE A 17 27.54 -2.02 23.46
CA PHE A 17 26.28 -2.74 23.35
C PHE A 17 25.69 -2.68 21.92
N VAL A 18 25.72 -1.51 21.28
CA VAL A 18 25.21 -1.34 19.90
C VAL A 18 26.09 -2.09 18.88
N THR A 19 27.41 -2.09 19.05
CA THR A 19 28.34 -2.76 18.12
C THR A 19 28.30 -4.28 18.26
N VAL A 20 28.21 -4.83 19.48
CA VAL A 20 28.03 -6.27 19.71
C VAL A 20 26.70 -6.75 19.14
N ARG A 21 25.61 -5.99 19.33
CA ARG A 21 24.29 -6.36 18.79
C ARG A 21 24.26 -6.36 17.26
N ARG A 22 24.98 -5.43 16.60
CA ARG A 22 25.12 -5.44 15.13
C ARG A 22 25.93 -6.63 14.61
N ARG A 23 26.98 -7.05 15.31
CA ARG A 23 27.76 -8.24 14.90
C ARG A 23 27.00 -9.56 15.09
N PHE A 24 26.12 -9.65 16.08
CA PHE A 24 25.33 -10.87 16.29
C PHE A 24 24.25 -11.10 15.22
N VAL A 25 23.76 -10.04 14.57
CA VAL A 25 22.81 -10.15 13.44
C VAL A 25 23.50 -10.50 12.12
N ALA A 26 24.79 -10.16 11.97
CA ALA A 26 25.57 -10.42 10.76
C ALA A 26 26.25 -11.81 10.73
N GLY A 27 26.11 -12.61 11.79
CA GLY A 27 26.86 -13.87 11.97
C GLY A 27 26.10 -15.17 11.67
N LYS A 28 24.85 -15.12 11.16
CA LYS A 28 24.01 -16.33 11.02
C LYS A 28 24.00 -16.99 9.63
N ASP A 29 24.82 -16.55 8.67
CA ASP A 29 24.79 -17.10 7.29
C ASP A 29 26.19 -17.44 6.72
N ARG A 30 27.08 -18.05 7.50
CA ARG A 30 28.34 -18.60 6.94
C ARG A 30 28.79 -19.92 7.56
N GLY A 31 28.43 -20.99 6.85
CA GLY A 31 29.05 -22.32 6.81
C GLY A 31 28.24 -23.13 5.78
N SER A 32 28.78 -23.89 4.83
CA SER A 32 30.12 -24.34 4.48
C SER A 32 30.09 -24.74 3.00
N ALA A 33 31.21 -24.64 2.29
CA ALA A 33 31.36 -24.93 0.86
C ALA A 33 31.53 -26.43 0.56
N GLU A 34 31.22 -26.81 -0.69
CA GLU A 34 31.75 -27.94 -1.52
C GLU A 34 31.40 -29.39 -1.09
N GLU A 35 31.06 -30.38 -1.93
CA GLU A 35 31.04 -30.58 -3.38
C GLU A 35 30.29 -31.92 -3.71
N VAL A 36 29.83 -32.10 -4.97
CA VAL A 36 29.41 -33.37 -5.66
C VAL A 36 28.20 -34.16 -5.07
N THR A 37 27.17 -34.68 -5.76
CA THR A 37 26.97 -35.16 -7.13
C THR A 37 25.46 -35.40 -7.35
N TYR A 38 24.96 -35.15 -8.56
CA TYR A 38 23.84 -35.81 -9.27
C TYR A 38 22.42 -35.92 -8.68
N ALA A 39 21.48 -35.81 -9.64
CA ALA A 39 20.08 -36.20 -9.59
C ALA A 39 19.09 -35.22 -8.93
N GLY A 40 18.23 -34.63 -9.76
CA GLY A 40 16.97 -34.07 -9.32
C GLY A 40 16.94 -32.56 -9.15
N ARG A 41 17.17 -31.80 -10.25
CA ARG A 41 16.65 -30.42 -10.36
C ARG A 41 15.12 -30.51 -10.51
N ILE A 42 14.48 -30.80 -9.37
CA ILE A 42 13.05 -30.73 -9.16
C ILE A 42 12.63 -29.29 -9.45
N LYS A 43 11.67 -29.19 -10.36
CA LYS A 43 10.80 -28.04 -10.58
C LYS A 43 10.22 -27.57 -9.24
N SER A 44 10.87 -26.64 -8.54
CA SER A 44 10.17 -25.81 -7.58
C SER A 44 9.73 -24.55 -8.32
N HIS A 45 8.62 -24.71 -9.02
CA HIS A 45 7.78 -23.61 -9.47
C HIS A 45 7.75 -22.53 -8.38
N ILE A 46 8.19 -21.35 -8.79
CA ILE A 46 7.74 -20.06 -8.30
C ILE A 46 6.33 -20.26 -7.74
N LYS A 47 6.21 -20.20 -6.42
CA LYS A 47 4.94 -20.11 -5.72
C LYS A 47 4.36 -18.72 -6.01
N ARG A 48 4.03 -18.47 -7.28
CA ARG A 48 2.94 -17.60 -7.67
C ARG A 48 1.80 -18.10 -6.80
N ARG A 49 1.32 -17.28 -5.87
CA ARG A 49 -0.02 -17.45 -5.35
C ARG A 49 -0.93 -17.32 -6.56
N SER A 50 -1.14 -18.43 -7.24
CA SER A 50 -2.31 -18.65 -8.05
C SER A 50 -3.47 -18.55 -7.06
N TYR A 51 -4.05 -17.36 -6.97
CA TYR A 51 -5.45 -17.22 -6.62
C TYR A 51 -6.28 -17.83 -7.76
N GLN A 52 -6.07 -19.12 -7.99
CA GLN A 52 -6.95 -19.96 -8.78
C GLN A 52 -7.95 -20.55 -7.79
N ARG A 53 -8.80 -19.67 -7.29
CA ARG A 53 -10.21 -20.00 -7.12
C ARG A 53 -10.93 -19.02 -8.02
N GLN A 54 -11.04 -19.39 -9.30
CA GLN A 54 -12.22 -19.02 -10.06
C GLN A 54 -13.40 -19.63 -9.26
N SER A 55 -13.93 -18.88 -8.29
CA SER A 55 -15.33 -19.06 -7.95
C SER A 55 -16.05 -18.76 -9.25
N VAL A 56 -16.55 -19.81 -9.88
CA VAL A 56 -17.44 -19.71 -11.02
C VAL A 56 -18.70 -19.06 -10.48
N ASP A 57 -18.70 -17.74 -10.41
CA ASP A 57 -19.92 -16.98 -10.24
C ASP A 57 -20.55 -16.93 -11.64
N THR A 58 -21.55 -17.78 -11.81
CA THR A 58 -22.43 -17.87 -12.98
C THR A 58 -23.29 -16.62 -13.17
N GLU A 59 -23.32 -15.69 -12.21
CA GLU A 59 -24.13 -14.48 -12.32
C GLU A 59 -23.33 -13.27 -12.84
N PRO A 60 -23.89 -12.54 -13.82
CA PRO A 60 -23.26 -11.34 -14.32
C PRO A 60 -23.33 -10.26 -13.25
N LEU A 61 -22.19 -9.90 -12.66
CA LEU A 61 -22.12 -8.83 -11.64
C LEU A 61 -22.73 -7.52 -12.09
N ARG A 62 -22.78 -7.26 -13.41
CA ARG A 62 -23.42 -6.07 -14.00
C ARG A 62 -24.93 -6.03 -13.79
N ALA A 63 -25.58 -7.18 -13.64
CA ALA A 63 -27.02 -7.27 -13.40
C ALA A 63 -27.39 -7.09 -11.91
N MET A 64 -26.43 -7.29 -11.00
CA MET A 64 -26.65 -7.11 -9.56
C MET A 64 -26.76 -5.62 -9.20
N THR A 65 -27.54 -5.33 -8.18
CA THR A 65 -27.65 -4.00 -7.54
C THR A 65 -26.42 -3.68 -6.69
N ILE A 66 -26.23 -2.40 -6.32
CA ILE A 66 -25.12 -1.98 -5.45
C ILE A 66 -25.27 -2.60 -4.06
N GLU A 67 -26.49 -2.73 -3.57
CA GLU A 67 -26.84 -3.30 -2.27
C GLU A 67 -26.46 -4.78 -2.20
N GLU A 68 -26.78 -5.55 -3.24
CA GLU A 68 -26.41 -6.96 -3.37
C GLU A 68 -24.90 -7.13 -3.41
N LEU A 69 -24.21 -6.36 -4.27
CA LEU A 69 -22.75 -6.38 -4.35
C LEU A 69 -22.10 -6.02 -3.01
N THR A 70 -22.65 -5.05 -2.29
CA THR A 70 -22.14 -4.62 -0.98
C THR A 70 -22.33 -5.71 0.06
N SER A 71 -23.50 -6.37 0.07
CA SER A 71 -23.79 -7.51 0.94
C SER A 71 -22.85 -8.68 0.68
N LEU A 72 -22.63 -9.03 -0.59
CA LEU A 72 -21.69 -10.08 -1.01
C LEU A 72 -20.24 -9.74 -0.65
N ASN A 73 -19.83 -8.49 -0.88
CA ASN A 73 -18.50 -8.01 -0.49
C ASN A 73 -18.27 -8.19 1.01
N ARG A 74 -19.23 -7.81 1.86
CA ARG A 74 -19.12 -8.01 3.32
C ARG A 74 -18.93 -9.48 3.70
N ARG A 75 -19.61 -10.40 3.00
CA ARG A 75 -19.53 -11.85 3.27
C ARG A 75 -18.26 -12.49 2.73
N GLN A 76 -17.70 -11.97 1.64
CA GLN A 76 -16.64 -12.63 0.87
C GLN A 76 -15.38 -11.77 0.67
N MET A 77 -15.22 -10.65 1.38
CA MET A 77 -14.10 -9.71 1.23
C MET A 77 -12.70 -10.35 1.41
N HIS A 78 -12.61 -11.45 2.16
CA HIS A 78 -11.34 -12.16 2.38
C HIS A 78 -11.03 -13.18 1.28
N VAL A 79 -12.02 -13.51 0.44
CA VAL A 79 -11.96 -14.57 -0.57
C VAL A 79 -11.77 -13.98 -1.96
N THR A 80 -12.45 -12.88 -2.26
CA THR A 80 -12.45 -12.28 -3.60
C THR A 80 -12.51 -10.76 -3.54
N ASP A 81 -11.87 -10.11 -4.49
CA ASP A 81 -11.90 -8.66 -4.69
C ASP A 81 -12.96 -8.21 -5.72
N ARG A 82 -13.60 -9.17 -6.38
CA ARG A 82 -14.48 -8.96 -7.53
C ARG A 82 -15.64 -8.00 -7.25
N TYR A 83 -16.29 -8.12 -6.08
CA TYR A 83 -17.47 -7.33 -5.74
C TYR A 83 -17.12 -5.87 -5.46
N TRP A 84 -16.11 -5.58 -4.63
CA TRP A 84 -15.72 -4.20 -4.37
C TRP A 84 -15.15 -3.53 -5.60
N ARG A 85 -14.46 -4.28 -6.48
CA ARG A 85 -13.97 -3.76 -7.77
C ARG A 85 -15.11 -3.37 -8.70
N GLU A 86 -16.19 -4.16 -8.75
CA GLU A 86 -17.36 -3.81 -9.54
C GLU A 86 -18.11 -2.59 -8.95
N ILE A 87 -18.26 -2.52 -7.62
CA ILE A 87 -18.81 -1.33 -6.94
C ILE A 87 -17.96 -0.11 -7.32
N PHE A 88 -16.64 -0.18 -7.10
CA PHE A 88 -15.72 0.90 -7.44
C PHE A 88 -15.86 1.35 -8.89
N ARG A 89 -15.89 0.41 -9.84
CA ARG A 89 -16.07 0.70 -11.27
C ARG A 89 -17.34 1.50 -11.53
N ARG A 90 -18.46 1.15 -10.90
CA ARG A 90 -19.75 1.85 -11.09
C ARG A 90 -19.72 3.27 -10.55
N PHE A 91 -19.10 3.50 -9.39
CA PHE A 91 -18.98 4.83 -8.78
C PHE A 91 -17.94 5.73 -9.47
N ASN A 92 -17.08 5.17 -10.32
CA ASN A 92 -16.03 5.88 -11.03
C ASN A 92 -16.24 5.93 -12.56
N ASN A 93 -17.29 5.28 -13.09
CA ASN A 93 -17.52 5.16 -14.53
C ASN A 93 -17.73 6.51 -15.22
N ASP A 94 -18.38 7.44 -14.51
CA ASP A 94 -18.79 8.73 -15.05
C ASP A 94 -17.88 9.87 -14.56
N LEU A 95 -16.78 9.56 -13.88
CA LEU A 95 -15.81 10.54 -13.42
C LEU A 95 -14.81 10.90 -14.52
N PRO A 96 -14.30 12.14 -14.53
CA PRO A 96 -13.13 12.49 -15.34
C PRO A 96 -11.96 11.54 -15.08
N PRO A 97 -11.09 11.26 -16.07
CA PRO A 97 -9.98 10.32 -15.94
C PRO A 97 -8.96 10.72 -14.85
N ASP A 98 -8.91 12.01 -14.51
CA ASP A 98 -8.02 12.57 -13.49
C ASP A 98 -8.67 12.59 -12.09
N ASN A 99 -9.87 12.03 -11.95
CA ASN A 99 -10.60 11.98 -10.70
C ASN A 99 -10.87 10.53 -10.28
N VAL A 100 -10.83 10.28 -8.97
CA VAL A 100 -11.18 8.99 -8.39
C VAL A 100 -12.01 9.16 -7.12
N ASN A 101 -13.07 8.37 -6.99
CA ASN A 101 -13.93 8.29 -5.82
C ASN A 101 -13.67 6.99 -5.05
N LEU A 102 -13.28 7.13 -3.78
CA LEU A 102 -12.92 6.04 -2.88
C LEU A 102 -13.97 5.78 -1.78
N SER A 103 -15.09 6.51 -1.77
CA SER A 103 -16.12 6.49 -0.70
C SER A 103 -16.68 5.11 -0.36
N MET A 104 -16.74 4.20 -1.32
CA MET A 104 -17.29 2.84 -1.14
C MET A 104 -16.23 1.79 -0.79
N LEU A 105 -14.98 2.21 -0.55
CA LEU A 105 -13.87 1.33 -0.24
C LEU A 105 -13.50 1.39 1.24
N ASN A 106 -12.79 0.36 1.70
CA ASN A 106 -12.01 0.44 2.94
C ASN A 106 -10.59 0.93 2.62
N SER A 107 -9.86 1.36 3.65
CA SER A 107 -8.49 1.91 3.51
C SER A 107 -7.57 1.00 2.70
N ARG A 108 -7.59 -0.32 2.97
CA ARG A 108 -6.76 -1.29 2.25
C ARG A 108 -7.05 -1.34 0.74
N ASN A 109 -8.32 -1.39 0.36
CA ASN A 109 -8.74 -1.48 -1.04
C ASN A 109 -8.48 -0.16 -1.76
N ALA A 110 -8.70 0.97 -1.09
CA ALA A 110 -8.36 2.29 -1.60
C ALA A 110 -6.86 2.41 -1.95
N ILE A 111 -5.97 1.96 -1.06
CA ILE A 111 -4.53 1.95 -1.36
C ILE A 111 -4.21 1.05 -2.55
N THR A 112 -4.89 -0.09 -2.69
CA THR A 112 -4.69 -1.01 -3.82
C THR A 112 -5.07 -0.32 -5.15
N VAL A 113 -6.23 0.36 -5.18
CA VAL A 113 -6.66 1.16 -6.34
C VAL A 113 -5.65 2.27 -6.65
N LEU A 114 -5.24 3.06 -5.65
CA LEU A 114 -4.26 4.14 -5.84
C LEU A 114 -2.88 3.62 -6.29
N GLN A 115 -2.52 2.37 -5.99
CA GLN A 115 -1.30 1.75 -6.51
C GLN A 115 -1.41 1.38 -7.99
N GLU A 116 -2.60 0.99 -8.43
CA GLU A 116 -2.90 0.58 -9.81
C GLU A 116 -3.06 1.79 -10.75
N ILE A 117 -3.80 2.82 -10.31
CA ILE A 117 -4.16 3.95 -11.19
C ILE A 117 -3.10 5.04 -11.21
N LEU A 118 -2.39 5.27 -10.10
CA LEU A 118 -1.36 6.31 -10.09
C LEU A 118 -0.13 5.79 -10.84
N PRO A 119 0.38 6.51 -11.85
CA PRO A 119 1.62 6.17 -12.52
C PRO A 119 2.80 6.08 -11.54
N LYS A 120 3.73 5.15 -11.79
CA LYS A 120 4.90 4.92 -10.91
C LYS A 120 5.90 6.07 -10.95
N THR A 121 5.91 6.82 -12.05
CA THR A 121 6.93 7.82 -12.37
C THR A 121 6.44 9.26 -12.24
N GLY A 122 5.20 9.48 -11.77
CA GLY A 122 4.58 10.81 -11.62
C GLY A 122 3.39 11.03 -12.53
N LEU A 123 2.58 12.07 -12.28
CA LEU A 123 1.43 12.46 -13.10
C LEU A 123 1.92 13.04 -14.43
N HIS A 124 2.36 12.19 -15.36
CA HIS A 124 3.02 12.64 -16.58
C HIS A 124 2.10 13.33 -17.60
N ALA A 125 0.79 13.12 -17.50
CA ALA A 125 -0.19 13.69 -18.44
C ALA A 125 -1.18 14.66 -17.78
N ALA A 126 -1.41 14.53 -16.48
CA ALA A 126 -2.39 15.33 -15.75
C ALA A 126 -1.69 16.41 -14.92
N GLU A 127 -2.11 17.66 -15.05
CA GLU A 127 -1.63 18.76 -14.18
C GLU A 127 -2.13 18.57 -12.73
N GLN A 128 -3.27 17.88 -12.59
CA GLN A 128 -3.97 17.68 -11.33
C GLN A 128 -4.59 16.27 -11.30
N PHE A 129 -4.57 15.61 -10.14
CA PHE A 129 -5.31 14.38 -9.89
C PHE A 129 -6.10 14.48 -8.59
N THR A 130 -7.43 14.29 -8.66
CA THR A 130 -8.34 14.54 -7.55
C THR A 130 -8.85 13.23 -6.96
N ILE A 131 -8.73 13.08 -5.65
CA ILE A 131 -9.21 11.93 -4.89
C ILE A 131 -10.33 12.42 -3.97
N VAL A 132 -11.53 11.83 -4.07
CA VAL A 132 -12.69 12.17 -3.24
C VAL A 132 -13.19 10.98 -2.44
N GLY A 133 -13.98 11.24 -1.40
CA GLY A 133 -14.57 10.19 -0.58
C GLY A 133 -13.57 9.58 0.39
N THR A 134 -12.65 10.38 0.91
CA THR A 134 -11.69 9.95 1.94
C THR A 134 -12.19 10.24 3.34
N ASP A 135 -13.26 11.01 3.48
CA ASP A 135 -13.75 11.61 4.72
C ASP A 135 -12.65 12.42 5.46
N ALA A 136 -12.14 13.43 4.75
CA ALA A 136 -11.08 14.33 5.21
C ALA A 136 -11.49 15.17 6.43
N LYS A 137 -12.75 15.62 6.47
CA LYS A 137 -13.29 16.43 7.56
C LYS A 137 -13.21 15.72 8.92
N SER A 138 -13.46 14.41 8.95
CA SER A 138 -13.40 13.63 10.18
C SER A 138 -12.00 13.11 10.51
N ASN A 139 -11.01 13.34 9.64
CA ASN A 139 -9.70 12.68 9.67
C ASN A 139 -9.83 11.16 9.79
N SER A 140 -10.70 10.56 8.97
CA SER A 140 -10.94 9.12 9.02
C SER A 140 -9.66 8.29 8.82
N ASP A 141 -9.69 7.03 9.24
CA ASP A 141 -8.60 6.07 8.98
C ASP A 141 -8.28 5.96 7.48
N MET A 142 -9.31 6.07 6.64
CA MET A 142 -9.17 6.12 5.18
C MET A 142 -8.32 7.32 4.76
N HIS A 143 -8.71 8.52 5.20
CA HIS A 143 -8.00 9.76 4.88
C HIS A 143 -6.54 9.69 5.31
N CYS A 144 -6.28 9.27 6.55
CA CYS A 144 -4.94 9.17 7.10
C CYS A 144 -4.05 8.21 6.30
N GLU A 145 -4.56 7.03 5.94
CA GLU A 145 -3.81 6.06 5.15
C GLU A 145 -3.57 6.53 3.71
N VAL A 146 -4.54 7.20 3.08
CA VAL A 146 -4.36 7.80 1.74
C VAL A 146 -3.27 8.87 1.77
N ILE A 147 -3.33 9.82 2.70
CA ILE A 147 -2.31 10.89 2.81
C ILE A 147 -0.93 10.31 3.10
N LYS A 148 -0.84 9.34 4.02
CA LYS A 148 0.42 8.66 4.35
C LYS A 148 0.99 7.94 3.14
N TYR A 149 0.16 7.26 2.36
CA TYR A 149 0.57 6.58 1.14
C TYR A 149 1.08 7.57 0.09
N LEU A 150 0.33 8.65 -0.18
CA LEU A 150 0.72 9.68 -1.14
C LEU A 150 2.03 10.36 -0.74
N ARG A 151 2.14 10.81 0.51
CA ARG A 151 3.38 11.42 1.04
C ARG A 151 4.57 10.49 0.87
N LYS A 152 4.42 9.21 1.21
CA LYS A 152 5.47 8.20 1.06
C LYS A 152 5.85 7.96 -0.42
N ARG A 153 4.85 7.91 -1.30
CA ARG A 153 5.06 7.62 -2.72
C ARG A 153 5.74 8.78 -3.45
N PHE A 154 5.41 10.02 -3.09
CA PHE A 154 5.95 11.23 -3.72
C PHE A 154 7.01 11.94 -2.86
N THR A 155 7.54 11.31 -1.80
CA THR A 155 8.54 11.92 -0.89
C THR A 155 9.76 12.46 -1.64
N SER A 156 10.20 11.77 -2.69
CA SER A 156 11.37 12.14 -3.49
C SER A 156 11.04 13.00 -4.72
N CYS A 157 9.77 13.37 -4.92
CA CYS A 157 9.32 14.10 -6.09
C CYS A 157 8.99 15.54 -5.71
N THR A 158 9.84 16.50 -6.09
CA THR A 158 9.62 17.92 -5.84
C THR A 158 8.62 18.55 -6.81
N GLU A 159 8.21 17.82 -7.84
CA GLU A 159 7.27 18.30 -8.86
C GLU A 159 5.79 18.16 -8.45
N HIS A 160 5.49 17.62 -7.26
CA HIS A 160 4.11 17.32 -6.87
C HIS A 160 3.82 17.81 -5.45
N GLN A 161 2.71 18.51 -5.30
CA GLN A 161 2.17 18.96 -4.02
C GLN A 161 0.88 18.21 -3.71
N ILE A 162 0.70 17.81 -2.46
CA ILE A 162 -0.55 17.25 -1.96
C ILE A 162 -1.32 18.38 -1.31
N ASP A 163 -2.46 18.73 -1.87
CA ASP A 163 -3.42 19.68 -1.32
C ASP A 163 -4.62 18.92 -0.73
N VAL A 164 -5.16 19.43 0.36
CA VAL A 164 -6.29 18.80 1.07
C VAL A 164 -7.34 19.85 1.34
N ASP A 165 -8.52 19.65 0.76
CA ASP A 165 -9.72 20.41 1.07
C ASP A 165 -10.63 19.55 1.95
N PRO A 166 -10.66 19.79 3.27
CA PRO A 166 -11.51 19.03 4.19
C PRO A 166 -13.00 19.34 4.03
N ASP A 167 -13.36 20.51 3.50
CA ASP A 167 -14.76 20.90 3.32
C ASP A 167 -15.37 20.25 2.08
N ALA A 168 -14.58 20.09 1.02
CA ALA A 168 -14.96 19.35 -0.18
C ALA A 168 -14.74 17.83 -0.10
N ASP A 169 -14.16 17.33 1.00
CA ASP A 169 -13.66 15.94 1.14
C ASP A 169 -12.82 15.51 -0.07
N CYS A 170 -11.85 16.35 -0.44
CA CYS A 170 -10.98 16.07 -1.56
C CYS A 170 -9.50 16.19 -1.20
N VAL A 171 -8.70 15.30 -1.78
CA VAL A 171 -7.25 15.30 -1.74
C VAL A 171 -6.77 15.43 -3.17
N THR A 172 -6.01 16.48 -3.44
CA THR A 172 -5.56 16.80 -4.78
C THR A 172 -4.05 16.65 -4.88
N LEU A 173 -3.58 15.96 -5.91
CA LEU A 173 -2.17 15.96 -6.31
C LEU A 173 -2.00 16.99 -7.42
N VAL A 174 -1.26 18.07 -7.16
CA VAL A 174 -1.02 19.16 -8.11
C VAL A 174 0.43 19.13 -8.56
N ARG A 175 0.70 19.26 -9.85
CA ARG A 175 2.07 19.41 -10.36
C ARG A 175 2.58 20.83 -10.13
N THR A 176 3.66 20.99 -9.39
CA THR A 176 4.34 22.28 -9.19
C THR A 176 5.29 22.53 -10.37
N LYS A 177 5.04 23.61 -11.12
CA LYS A 177 5.86 24.05 -12.26
C LYS A 177 7.26 24.50 -11.84
#